data_AF-A0A396I0G2-F1
#
_entry.id   AF-A0A396I0G2-F1
#
_cell.length_a   1.000
_cell.length_b   1.000
_cell.length_c   1.000
_cell.angle_alpha   90.00
_cell.angle_beta   90.00
_cell.angle_gamma   90.00
#
_symmetry.space_group_name_H-M   'P 1'
#
loop_
_entity.id
_entity.type
_entity.pdbx_description
1 polymer ?
#
loop_
_entity_poly.entity_id
_entity_poly.type
_entity_poly.pdbx_seq_one_letter_code
_entity_poly.pdbx_strand_id
1 'polypeptide(L)'
;MLVLGRALGGKVGRSPTGWDIGVRTITLSSHISFPSLDLPTKLSIIECHRDEIQELPAKAEVIARSDKTGIEMFKYGDHIMGIQGHPEYSKDILLFLIDRLIQRNFIKEAFAIGARERAHLLEPDTNAWKKLCTSFLKNGF
;
A
#
# COMPACT_ATOMS: atom_id res chain seq x y z
N MET A 1 -1.71 0.76 -7.51
CA MET A 1 -1.48 2.15 -7.97
C MET A 1 -0.55 2.36 -9.19
N LEU A 2 0.37 1.43 -9.55
CA LEU A 2 1.47 1.72 -10.49
C LEU A 2 1.04 2.18 -11.90
N VAL A 3 0.01 1.56 -12.47
CA VAL A 3 -0.51 1.94 -13.81
C VAL A 3 -0.99 3.39 -13.81
N LEU A 4 -1.71 3.79 -12.76
CA LEU A 4 -2.18 5.17 -12.58
C LEU A 4 -1.01 6.14 -12.43
N GLY A 5 -0.02 5.82 -11.59
CA GLY A 5 1.18 6.64 -11.41
C GLY A 5 1.92 6.87 -12.74
N ARG A 6 2.12 5.80 -13.52
CA ARG A 6 2.77 5.89 -14.85
C ARG A 6 1.93 6.70 -15.84
N ALA A 7 0.62 6.51 -15.87
CA ALA A 7 -0.28 7.23 -16.77
C ALA A 7 -0.30 8.75 -16.51
N LEU A 8 -0.12 9.16 -15.25
CA LEU A 8 -0.02 10.57 -14.86
C LEU A 8 1.38 11.18 -15.11
N GLY A 9 2.33 10.41 -15.66
CA GLY A 9 3.70 10.85 -15.94
C GLY A 9 4.71 10.56 -14.82
N GLY A 10 4.33 9.76 -13.81
CA GLY A 10 5.24 9.29 -12.78
C GLY A 10 6.18 8.18 -13.26
N LYS A 11 7.29 8.01 -12.53
CA LYS A 11 8.28 6.96 -12.76
C LYS A 11 8.00 5.76 -11.86
N VAL A 12 7.90 4.59 -12.47
CA VAL A 12 7.71 3.31 -11.78
C VAL A 12 8.90 2.40 -12.02
N GLY A 13 9.25 1.60 -11.02
CA GLY A 13 10.38 0.69 -11.13
C GLY A 13 10.34 -0.40 -10.07
N ARG A 14 11.28 -1.34 -10.18
CA ARG A 14 11.53 -2.34 -9.14
C ARG A 14 12.00 -1.62 -7.88
N SER A 15 11.49 -2.02 -6.73
CA SER A 15 11.98 -1.51 -5.45
C SER A 15 13.46 -1.89 -5.28
N PRO A 16 14.33 -0.96 -4.87
CA PRO A 16 15.73 -1.26 -4.59
C PRO A 16 15.89 -2.22 -3.42
N THR A 17 14.87 -2.35 -2.56
CA THR A 17 14.84 -3.26 -1.41
C THR A 17 14.17 -4.60 -1.71
N GLY A 18 13.73 -4.80 -2.96
CA GLY A 18 13.08 -6.03 -3.42
C GLY A 18 11.61 -6.14 -3.03
N TRP A 19 11.14 -7.35 -2.77
CA TRP A 19 9.74 -7.62 -2.45
C TRP A 19 9.33 -6.99 -1.12
N ASP A 20 8.17 -6.35 -1.07
CA ASP A 20 7.42 -6.12 0.16
C ASP A 20 6.22 -7.06 0.28
N ILE A 21 6.27 -7.93 1.29
CA ILE A 21 5.25 -8.94 1.56
C ILE A 21 5.10 -9.08 3.07
N GLY A 22 3.89 -8.81 3.57
CA GLY A 22 3.53 -8.84 4.99
C GLY A 22 2.47 -7.80 5.35
N VAL A 23 2.23 -7.63 6.65
CA VAL A 23 1.47 -6.48 7.15
C VAL A 23 2.46 -5.37 7.53
N ARG A 24 2.22 -4.16 7.03
CA ARG A 24 3.08 -2.97 7.16
C ARG A 24 2.30 -1.85 7.81
N THR A 25 2.90 -1.17 8.78
CA THR A 25 2.35 0.11 9.27
C THR A 25 2.82 1.24 8.36
N ILE A 26 1.86 1.95 7.77
CA ILE A 26 2.09 3.15 6.99
C ILE A 26 1.65 4.38 7.79
N THR A 27 2.31 5.51 7.54
CA THR A 27 2.02 6.80 8.16
C THR A 27 1.30 7.69 7.16
N LEU A 28 0.07 8.08 7.49
CA LEU A 28 -0.71 9.06 6.74
C LEU A 28 -0.17 10.47 6.98
N SER A 29 -0.24 11.31 5.96
CA SER A 29 0.20 12.70 6.05
C SER A 29 -0.83 13.55 6.79
N SER A 30 -0.38 14.45 7.67
CA SER A 30 -1.25 15.27 8.54
C SER A 30 -2.14 16.27 7.81
N HIS A 31 -1.81 16.63 6.57
CA HIS A 31 -2.61 17.55 5.76
C HIS A 31 -3.78 16.87 5.03
N ILE A 32 -3.89 15.54 5.14
CA ILE A 32 -5.03 14.79 4.60
C ILE A 32 -6.12 14.80 5.65
N SER A 33 -7.15 15.57 5.38
CA SER A 33 -8.37 15.57 6.17
C SER A 33 -9.48 14.99 5.32
N PHE A 34 -10.11 13.93 5.81
CA PHE A 34 -11.43 13.55 5.33
C PHE A 34 -12.42 14.18 6.31
N PRO A 35 -13.23 15.18 5.91
CA PRO A 35 -14.07 15.96 6.83
C PRO A 35 -14.99 15.12 7.72
N SER A 36 -15.35 13.91 7.27
CA SER A 36 -16.23 12.97 7.95
C SER A 36 -15.53 11.81 8.66
N LEU A 37 -14.19 11.82 8.75
CA LEU A 37 -13.42 10.70 9.31
C LEU A 37 -12.35 11.15 10.30
N ASP A 38 -12.44 10.64 11.52
CA ASP A 38 -11.33 10.65 12.47
C ASP A 38 -10.45 9.42 12.19
N LEU A 39 -9.37 9.62 11.43
CA LEU A 39 -8.40 8.59 11.08
C LEU A 39 -7.15 8.70 11.95
N PRO A 40 -6.59 7.57 12.44
CA PRO A 40 -5.30 7.60 13.08
C PRO A 40 -4.21 7.97 12.07
N THR A 41 -3.14 8.60 12.56
CA THR A 41 -1.97 8.97 11.73
C THR A 41 -1.23 7.75 11.17
N LYS A 42 -1.42 6.57 11.77
CA LYS A 42 -0.79 5.32 11.34
C LYS A 42 -1.86 4.26 11.12
N LEU A 43 -1.73 3.52 10.03
CA LEU A 43 -2.59 2.40 9.68
C LEU A 43 -1.75 1.23 9.21
N SER A 44 -2.15 0.02 9.60
CA SER A 44 -1.55 -1.22 9.14
C SER A 44 -2.30 -1.74 7.92
N ILE A 45 -1.57 -2.15 6.88
CA ILE A 45 -2.10 -2.60 5.60
C ILE A 45 -1.32 -3.83 5.11
N ILE A 46 -1.95 -4.68 4.30
CA ILE A 46 -1.26 -5.80 3.67
C ILE A 46 -0.50 -5.30 2.45
N GLU A 47 0.80 -5.60 2.40
CA GLU A 47 1.67 -5.35 1.26
C GLU A 47 1.98 -6.67 0.53
N CYS A 48 1.96 -6.63 -0.80
CA CYS A 48 2.37 -7.73 -1.67
C CYS A 48 2.80 -7.20 -3.04
N HIS A 49 3.95 -6.53 -3.09
CA HIS A 49 4.47 -5.94 -4.33
C HIS A 49 5.99 -5.99 -4.41
N ARG A 50 6.53 -5.81 -5.61
CA ARG A 50 7.98 -5.70 -5.87
C ARG A 50 8.35 -4.42 -6.61
N ASP A 51 7.34 -3.79 -7.22
CA ASP A 51 7.48 -2.54 -7.95
C ASP A 51 6.84 -1.43 -7.12
N GLU A 52 7.39 -0.23 -7.26
CA GLU A 52 6.96 0.97 -6.55
C GLU A 52 6.98 2.18 -7.49
N ILE A 53 6.26 3.23 -7.10
CA ILE A 53 6.43 4.54 -7.73
C ILE A 53 7.67 5.18 -7.11
N GLN A 54 8.65 5.52 -7.95
CA GLN A 54 9.89 6.18 -7.54
C GLN A 54 9.73 7.70 -7.55
N GLU A 55 8.99 8.23 -8.53
CA GLU A 55 8.77 9.66 -8.69
C GLU A 55 7.31 9.90 -9.12
N LEU A 56 6.63 10.81 -8.43
CA LEU A 56 5.29 11.27 -8.82
C LEU A 56 5.40 12.52 -9.70
N PRO A 57 4.43 12.76 -10.60
CA PRO A 57 4.35 14.03 -11.32
C PRO A 57 4.08 15.19 -10.36
N ALA A 58 4.48 16.41 -10.73
CA ALA A 58 4.42 17.60 -9.85
C ALA A 58 3.03 17.95 -9.30
N LYS A 59 1.95 17.50 -9.96
CA LYS A 59 0.56 17.73 -9.56
C LYS A 59 -0.02 16.64 -8.63
N ALA A 60 0.75 15.58 -8.37
CA ALA A 60 0.38 14.54 -7.42
C ALA A 60 1.03 14.81 -6.06
N GLU A 61 0.31 14.48 -5.00
CA GLU A 61 0.75 14.65 -3.62
C GLU A 61 0.88 13.28 -2.96
N VAL A 62 2.00 13.04 -2.27
CA VAL A 62 2.17 11.82 -1.47
C VAL A 62 1.40 11.97 -0.17
N ILE A 63 0.50 11.03 0.10
CA ILE A 63 -0.43 11.10 1.23
C ILE A 63 -0.16 10.03 2.28
N ALA A 64 0.62 8.99 1.96
CA ALA A 64 1.12 8.03 2.95
C ALA A 64 2.49 7.47 2.58
N ARG A 65 3.27 7.09 3.60
CA ARG A 65 4.63 6.52 3.48
C ARG A 65 4.85 5.42 4.51
N SER A 66 5.80 4.52 4.26
CA SER A 66 6.29 3.56 5.26
C SER A 66 7.80 3.68 5.44
N ASP A 67 8.35 2.83 6.31
CA ASP A 67 9.80 2.66 6.46
C ASP A 67 10.46 2.06 5.20
N LYS A 68 9.68 1.36 4.38
CA LYS A 68 10.17 0.62 3.22
C LYS A 68 9.87 1.28 1.88
N THR A 69 8.66 1.85 1.73
CA THR A 69 8.21 2.46 0.49
C THR A 69 7.92 3.94 0.72
N GLY A 70 8.60 4.80 -0.04
CA GLY A 70 8.48 6.25 0.11
C GLY A 70 7.16 6.84 -0.40
N ILE A 71 6.41 6.08 -1.21
CA ILE A 71 5.12 6.48 -1.80
C ILE A 71 4.17 5.29 -1.65
N GLU A 72 3.52 5.17 -0.50
CA GLU A 72 2.51 4.12 -0.26
C GLU A 72 1.14 4.52 -0.77
N MET A 73 0.85 5.82 -0.71
CA MET A 73 -0.37 6.39 -1.25
C MET A 73 -0.09 7.76 -1.85
N PHE A 74 -0.85 8.10 -2.88
CA PHE A 74 -0.86 9.45 -3.44
C PHE A 74 -2.26 9.89 -3.85
N LYS A 75 -2.47 11.20 -3.96
CA LYS A 75 -3.63 11.80 -4.61
C LYS A 75 -3.23 12.65 -5.80
N TYR A 76 -4.16 12.87 -6.72
CA TYR A 76 -4.02 13.81 -7.83
C TYR A 76 -5.33 14.61 -7.94
N GLY A 77 -5.30 15.86 -7.47
CA GLY A 77 -6.52 16.62 -7.19
C GLY A 77 -7.42 15.89 -6.19
N ASP A 78 -8.73 16.07 -6.31
CA ASP A 78 -9.70 15.59 -5.32
C ASP A 78 -10.39 14.28 -5.72
N HIS A 79 -10.13 13.79 -6.94
CA HIS A 79 -10.88 12.67 -7.54
C HIS A 79 -10.04 11.44 -7.85
N ILE A 80 -8.73 11.50 -7.62
CA ILE A 80 -7.82 10.39 -7.94
C ILE A 80 -7.00 10.07 -6.70
N MET A 81 -7.03 8.79 -6.31
CA MET A 81 -6.23 8.23 -5.22
C MET A 81 -5.58 6.92 -5.68
N GLY A 82 -4.29 6.76 -5.37
CA GLY A 82 -3.57 5.50 -5.53
C GLY A 82 -3.16 4.95 -4.17
N ILE A 83 -3.36 3.64 -3.97
CA ILE A 83 -2.85 2.87 -2.83
C ILE A 83 -1.94 1.75 -3.35
N GLN A 84 -0.78 1.57 -2.72
CA GLN A 84 0.19 0.52 -3.03
C GLN A 84 -0.20 -0.81 -2.39
N GLY A 85 -0.50 -0.77 -1.10
CA GLY A 85 -1.02 -1.91 -0.36
C GLY A 85 -2.46 -2.28 -0.73
N HIS A 86 -2.91 -3.35 -0.10
CA HIS A 86 -4.16 -4.03 -0.41
C HIS A 86 -5.14 -3.99 0.77
N PRO A 87 -5.92 -2.89 0.92
CA PRO A 87 -6.97 -2.82 1.95
C PRO A 87 -8.09 -3.87 1.74
N GLU A 88 -8.16 -4.47 0.56
CA GLU A 88 -9.11 -5.52 0.16
C GLU A 88 -8.64 -6.95 0.48
N TYR A 89 -7.37 -7.13 0.90
CA TYR A 89 -6.84 -8.47 1.20
C TYR A 89 -7.17 -8.92 2.63
N SER A 90 -7.35 -10.23 2.77
CA SER A 90 -7.25 -10.93 4.05
C SER A 90 -5.88 -11.57 4.19
N LYS A 91 -5.52 -11.98 5.42
CA LYS A 91 -4.29 -12.75 5.66
C LYS A 91 -4.28 -14.06 4.90
N ASP A 92 -5.43 -14.72 4.73
CA ASP A 92 -5.52 -15.97 3.95
C ASP A 92 -5.14 -15.75 2.48
N ILE A 93 -5.60 -14.64 1.89
CA ILE A 93 -5.19 -14.24 0.53
C ILE A 93 -3.67 -14.01 0.49
N LEU A 94 -3.12 -13.29 1.46
CA LEU A 94 -1.68 -13.03 1.52
C LEU A 94 -0.87 -14.34 1.62
N LEU A 95 -1.25 -15.26 2.50
CA LEU A 95 -0.59 -16.55 2.67
C LEU A 95 -0.65 -17.38 1.38
N PHE A 96 -1.82 -17.43 0.73
CA PHE A 96 -1.97 -18.07 -0.57
C PHE A 96 -1.07 -17.45 -1.64
N LEU A 97 -0.93 -16.12 -1.67
CA LEU A 97 -0.03 -15.44 -2.60
C LEU A 97 1.44 -15.76 -2.32
N ILE A 98 1.85 -15.84 -1.05
CA ILE A 98 3.20 -16.27 -0.67
C ILE A 98 3.50 -17.66 -1.23
N ASP A 99 2.59 -18.63 -1.05
CA ASP A 99 2.73 -19.98 -1.61
C ASP A 99 2.93 -19.96 -3.12
N ARG A 100 2.12 -19.18 -3.83
CA ARG A 100 2.19 -19.04 -5.30
C ARG A 100 3.49 -18.41 -5.76
N LEU A 101 4.03 -17.45 -5.01
CA LEU A 101 5.29 -16.78 -5.34
C LEU A 101 6.50 -17.71 -5.15
N ILE A 102 6.51 -18.55 -4.11
CA ILE A 102 7.55 -19.58 -3.92
C ILE A 102 7.47 -20.61 -5.05
N GLN A 103 6.28 -21.17 -5.31
CA GLN A 103 6.07 -22.20 -6.33
C GLN A 103 6.52 -21.77 -7.73
N ARG A 104 6.44 -20.46 -8.02
CA ARG A 104 6.86 -19.86 -9.29
C ARG A 104 8.29 -19.32 -9.27
N ASN A 105 9.07 -19.59 -8.20
CA ASN A 105 10.44 -19.13 -8.02
C ASN A 105 10.62 -17.60 -8.06
N PHE A 106 9.60 -16.83 -7.68
CA PHE A 106 9.69 -15.37 -7.58
C PHE A 106 10.31 -14.88 -6.27
N ILE A 107 10.21 -15.70 -5.22
CA ILE A 107 10.84 -15.50 -3.91
C ILE A 107 11.50 -16.80 -3.47
N LYS A 108 12.53 -16.69 -2.61
CA LYS A 108 13.21 -17.84 -2.00
C LYS A 108 12.46 -18.30 -0.75
N GLU A 109 12.62 -19.58 -0.39
CA GLU A 109 12.00 -20.18 0.80
C GLU A 109 12.25 -19.36 2.08
N ALA A 110 13.51 -18.98 2.34
CA ALA A 110 13.87 -18.18 3.50
C ALA A 110 13.16 -16.82 3.55
N PHE A 111 12.94 -16.18 2.39
CA PHE A 111 12.19 -14.92 2.33
C PHE A 111 10.71 -15.15 2.65
N ALA A 112 10.16 -16.27 2.17
CA ALA A 112 8.76 -16.62 2.34
C ALA A 112 8.42 -16.95 3.79
N ILE A 113 9.30 -17.67 4.50
CA ILE A 113 9.18 -17.90 5.95
C ILE A 113 9.06 -16.55 6.68
N GLY A 114 9.99 -15.62 6.43
CA GLY A 114 9.92 -14.29 7.04
C GLY A 114 8.70 -13.47 6.60
N ALA A 115 8.18 -13.66 5.39
CA ALA A 115 6.96 -13.01 4.94
C ALA A 115 5.72 -13.52 5.68
N ARG A 116 5.64 -14.83 5.98
CA ARG A 116 4.57 -15.40 6.80
C ARG A 116 4.64 -14.89 8.23
N GLU A 117 5.84 -14.84 8.82
CA GLU A 117 6.02 -14.26 10.15
C GLU A 117 5.50 -12.82 10.19
N ARG A 118 5.92 -11.96 9.24
CA ARG A 118 5.43 -10.58 9.13
C ARG A 118 3.92 -10.49 8.93
N ALA A 119 3.29 -11.45 8.24
CA ALA A 119 1.84 -11.48 8.09
C ALA A 119 1.10 -11.71 9.43
N HIS A 120 1.76 -12.32 10.41
CA HIS A 120 1.20 -12.60 11.73
C HIS A 120 1.61 -11.60 12.82
N LEU A 121 2.64 -10.77 12.60
CA LEU A 121 3.10 -9.77 13.59
C LEU A 121 2.06 -8.67 13.88
N LEU A 122 1.25 -8.31 12.88
CA LEU A 122 0.28 -7.22 12.98
C LEU A 122 -1.04 -7.64 12.35
N GLU A 123 -2.13 -7.03 12.80
CA GLU A 123 -3.43 -7.08 12.11
C GLU A 123 -3.56 -5.89 11.16
N PRO A 124 -4.08 -6.06 9.93
CA PRO A 124 -4.42 -4.93 9.09
C PRO A 124 -5.61 -4.17 9.69
N ASP A 125 -5.60 -2.85 9.58
CA ASP A 125 -6.67 -1.97 10.08
C ASP A 125 -7.87 -1.95 9.12
N THR A 126 -8.41 -3.13 8.77
CA THR A 126 -9.41 -3.33 7.71
C THR A 126 -10.61 -2.40 7.82
N ASN A 127 -11.11 -2.17 9.04
CA ASN A 127 -12.25 -1.28 9.27
C ASN A 127 -11.91 0.19 9.00
N ALA A 128 -10.72 0.65 9.37
CA ALA A 128 -10.28 2.02 9.11
C ALA A 128 -10.07 2.22 7.60
N TRP A 129 -9.43 1.26 6.93
CA TRP A 129 -9.25 1.27 5.48
C TRP A 129 -10.57 1.29 4.71
N LYS A 130 -11.54 0.48 5.13
CA LYS A 130 -12.88 0.47 4.55
C LYS A 130 -13.54 1.85 4.67
N LYS A 131 -13.48 2.47 5.85
CA LYS A 131 -14.04 3.82 6.07
C LYS A 131 -13.33 4.87 5.21
N LEU A 132 -12.00 4.84 5.13
CA LEU A 132 -11.20 5.75 4.28
C LEU A 132 -11.61 5.61 2.81
N CYS A 133 -11.57 4.40 2.26
CA CYS A 133 -11.87 4.15 0.85
C CYS A 133 -13.31 4.53 0.51
N THR A 134 -14.28 4.19 1.37
CA THR A 134 -15.69 4.55 1.14
C THR A 134 -15.96 6.04 1.27
N SER A 135 -15.24 6.75 2.15
CA SER A 135 -15.34 8.21 2.25
C SER A 135 -14.80 8.88 0.99
N PHE A 136 -13.62 8.47 0.51
CA PHE A 136 -13.06 8.96 -0.74
C PHE A 136 -14.01 8.73 -1.92
N LEU A 137 -14.61 7.54 -2.03
CA LEU A 137 -15.54 7.23 -3.11
C LEU A 137 -16.84 8.06 -3.08
N LYS A 138 -17.26 8.54 -1.91
CA LYS A 138 -18.46 9.36 -1.76
C LYS A 138 -18.19 10.84 -2.02
N ASN A 139 -17.05 11.33 -1.54
CA ASN A 139 -16.83 12.77 -1.36
C ASN A 139 -15.56 13.30 -2.05
N GLY A 140 -14.65 12.44 -2.48
CA GLY A 140 -13.27 12.84 -2.79
C GLY A 140 -12.44 13.09 -1.52
N PHE A 141 -11.38 13.88 -1.66
CA PHE A 141 -10.61 14.42 -0.54
C PHE A 141 -11.26 15.69 0.02
#